data_AF-A0A4Y4EU20-F1
#
_entry.id   AF-A0A4Y4EU20-F1
#
_cell.length_a   1.000
_cell.length_b   1.000
_cell.length_c   1.000
_cell.angle_alpha   90.00
_cell.angle_beta   90.00
_cell.angle_gamma   90.00
#
_symmetry.space_group_name_H-M   'P 1'
#
loop_
_entity.id
_entity.type
_entity.pdbx_description
1 polymer ?
#
loop_
_entity_poly.entity_id
_entity_poly.type
_entity_poly.pdbx_seq_one_letter_code
_entity_poly.pdbx_strand_id
1 'polypeptide(L)'
;MGDGFLSMFEVSVSFEQSHLFFPRIITWALVLMLGVILIKHRNALLPGLKRAGEAVLGKSEEFHWTRFFGTLTLTTAYFYLMYVVGGIFPNTGYGFLFMSVPFIFCLSLLYVDQKTWKNLAIIAATAVIAPLLVWFMLAHLFGITLP
;
A
#
# COMPACT_ATOMS: atom_id res chain seq x y z
N MET A 1 -28.36 30.41 -31.23
CA MET A 1 -27.19 30.86 -30.44
C MET A 1 -27.38 30.33 -29.02
N GLY A 2 -26.96 29.09 -28.78
CA GLY A 2 -27.18 28.38 -27.51
C GLY A 2 -26.35 27.10 -27.32
N ASP A 3 -25.74 26.59 -28.40
CA ASP A 3 -25.10 25.26 -28.35
C ASP A 3 -23.60 25.26 -28.01
N GLY A 4 -22.96 26.44 -27.96
CA GLY A 4 -21.52 26.55 -27.69
C GLY A 4 -21.12 26.35 -26.22
N PHE A 5 -22.03 26.60 -25.27
CA PHE A 5 -21.74 26.45 -23.83
C PHE A 5 -21.81 25.00 -23.36
N LEU A 6 -22.67 24.17 -23.96
CA LEU A 6 -22.80 22.75 -23.60
C LEU A 6 -21.59 21.93 -24.08
N SER A 7 -20.96 22.32 -25.18
CA SER A 7 -19.76 21.68 -25.72
C SER A 7 -18.51 21.84 -24.83
N MET A 8 -18.42 22.90 -24.01
CA MET A 8 -17.32 23.06 -23.04
C MET A 8 -17.46 22.15 -21.79
N PHE A 9 -18.66 21.62 -21.54
CA PHE A 9 -18.92 20.65 -20.48
C PHE A 9 -19.01 19.21 -20.99
N GLU A 10 -18.93 19.01 -22.31
CA GLU A 10 -18.85 17.69 -22.93
C GLU A 10 -17.41 17.18 -22.84
N VAL A 11 -17.03 16.79 -21.61
CA VAL A 11 -15.79 16.06 -21.37
C VAL A 11 -16.00 14.64 -21.89
N SER A 12 -15.75 14.44 -23.18
CA SER A 12 -15.61 13.09 -23.74
C SER A 12 -14.31 12.48 -23.22
N VAL A 13 -14.40 11.82 -22.06
CA VAL A 13 -13.29 11.02 -21.56
C VAL A 13 -13.21 9.78 -22.46
N SER A 14 -12.18 9.72 -23.30
CA SER A 14 -11.81 8.47 -23.98
C SER A 14 -11.53 7.42 -22.89
N PHE A 15 -12.39 6.40 -22.81
CA PHE A 15 -12.29 5.31 -21.84
C PHE A 15 -10.94 4.58 -21.90
N GLU A 16 -10.21 4.73 -23.01
CA GLU A 16 -8.87 4.21 -23.23
C GLU A 16 -7.81 4.89 -22.35
N GLN A 17 -7.97 6.17 -21.96
CA GLN A 17 -7.04 6.88 -21.05
C GLN A 17 -7.52 6.99 -19.60
N SER A 18 -8.77 6.63 -19.30
CA SER A 18 -9.35 6.73 -17.94
C SER A 18 -8.55 5.99 -16.87
N HIS A 19 -7.90 4.88 -17.23
CA HIS A 19 -7.11 4.09 -16.28
C HIS A 19 -5.85 4.81 -15.79
N LEU A 20 -5.32 5.79 -16.53
CA LEU A 20 -4.19 6.63 -16.11
C LEU A 20 -4.63 7.89 -15.38
N PHE A 21 -5.92 8.25 -15.45
CA PHE A 21 -6.43 9.46 -14.83
C PHE A 21 -6.27 9.42 -13.31
N PHE A 22 -6.69 8.32 -12.68
CA PHE A 22 -6.55 8.14 -11.23
C PHE A 22 -5.07 8.09 -10.78
N PRO A 23 -4.19 7.26 -11.39
CA PRO A 23 -2.76 7.28 -11.08
C PRO A 23 -2.12 8.66 -11.23
N ARG A 24 -2.49 9.42 -12.25
CA ARG A 24 -1.94 10.76 -12.51
C ARG A 24 -2.32 11.76 -11.43
N ILE A 25 -3.58 11.78 -10.99
CA ILE A 25 -4.03 12.67 -9.90
C ILE A 25 -3.30 12.32 -8.60
N ILE A 26 -3.25 11.03 -8.25
CA ILE A 26 -2.57 10.58 -7.02
C ILE A 26 -1.08 10.92 -7.08
N THR A 27 -0.43 10.73 -8.23
CA THR A 27 0.99 11.09 -8.41
C THR A 27 1.22 12.58 -8.18
N TRP A 28 0.39 13.45 -8.76
CA TRP A 28 0.50 14.89 -8.54
C TRP A 28 0.23 15.29 -7.09
N ALA A 29 -0.75 14.67 -6.44
CA ALA A 29 -1.03 14.89 -5.02
C ALA A 29 0.18 14.50 -4.14
N LEU A 30 0.78 13.34 -4.41
CA LEU A 30 1.97 12.86 -3.70
C LEU A 30 3.19 13.76 -3.93
N VAL A 31 3.41 14.21 -5.18
CA VAL A 31 4.51 15.13 -5.52
C VAL A 31 4.32 16.48 -4.83
N LEU A 32 3.10 17.02 -4.81
CA LEU A 32 2.79 18.26 -4.11
C LEU A 32 3.02 18.11 -2.60
N MET A 33 2.53 17.02 -2.01
CA MET A 33 2.74 16.74 -0.59
C MET A 33 4.23 16.61 -0.25
N LEU A 34 5.00 15.92 -1.10
CA LEU A 34 6.46 15.83 -0.97
C LEU A 34 7.11 17.21 -1.04
N GLY A 35 6.71 18.06 -2.00
CA GLY A 35 7.18 19.44 -2.10
C GLY A 35 6.91 20.26 -0.84
N VAL A 36 5.71 20.15 -0.27
CA VAL A 36 5.34 20.81 1.00
C VAL A 36 6.21 20.32 2.15
N ILE A 37 6.45 19.01 2.24
CA ILE A 37 7.32 18.41 3.27
C ILE A 37 8.74 18.94 3.13
N LEU A 38 9.29 18.96 1.91
CA LEU A 38 10.63 19.46 1.63
C LEU A 38 10.77 20.93 2.03
N ILE A 39 9.79 21.78 1.71
CA ILE A 39 9.82 23.20 2.08
C ILE A 39 9.73 23.36 3.60
N LYS A 40 8.80 22.67 4.27
CA LYS A 40 8.53 22.81 5.69
C LYS A 40 9.62 22.22 6.58
N HIS A 41 10.28 21.13 6.14
CA HIS A 41 11.26 20.39 6.93
C HIS A 41 12.67 20.42 6.34
N ARG A 42 12.99 21.34 5.42
CA ARG A 42 14.30 21.41 4.72
C ARG A 42 15.50 21.34 5.67
N ASN A 43 15.44 22.05 6.79
CA ASN A 43 16.55 22.16 7.75
C ASN A 43 16.77 20.87 8.55
N ALA A 44 15.72 20.07 8.76
CA ALA A 44 15.80 18.77 9.41
C ALA A 44 16.21 17.66 8.41
N LEU A 45 15.77 17.79 7.16
CA LEU A 45 16.02 16.80 6.11
C LEU A 45 17.46 16.83 5.59
N LEU A 46 18.07 18.00 5.41
CA LEU A 46 19.44 18.12 4.89
C LEU A 46 20.50 17.35 5.72
N PRO A 47 20.58 17.51 7.06
CA PRO A 47 21.49 16.70 7.88
C PRO A 47 21.04 15.24 7.99
N GLY A 48 19.73 14.97 7.96
CA GLY A 48 19.17 13.62 7.95
C GLY A 48 19.52 12.84 6.68
N LEU A 49 19.59 13.49 5.52
CA LEU A 49 19.93 12.87 4.24
C LEU A 49 21.42 12.49 4.17
N LYS A 50 22.29 13.34 4.73
CA LYS A 50 23.72 13.03 4.90
C LYS A 50 23.91 11.84 5.83
N ARG A 51 23.24 11.83 6.98
CA ARG A 51 23.23 10.70 7.92
C ARG A 51 22.59 9.43 7.35
N ALA A 52 21.56 9.56 6.51
CA ALA A 52 20.92 8.41 5.85
C ALA A 52 21.86 7.79 4.81
N GLY A 53 22.59 8.61 4.04
CA GLY A 53 23.66 8.12 3.15
C GLY A 53 24.76 7.39 3.92
N GLU A 54 25.18 7.94 5.07
CA GLU A 54 26.14 7.31 5.97
C GLU A 54 25.57 6.07 6.69
N ALA A 55 24.27 5.97 6.94
CA ALA A 55 23.64 4.80 7.56
C ALA A 55 23.40 3.65 6.57
N VAL A 56 23.31 3.96 5.27
CA VAL A 56 23.19 3.00 4.17
C VAL A 56 24.57 2.47 3.74
N LEU A 57 25.60 3.33 3.71
CA LEU A 57 26.98 2.95 3.36
C LEU A 57 27.82 2.50 4.57
N GLY A 58 27.61 3.13 5.73
CA GLY A 58 28.20 2.75 6.99
C GLY A 58 27.37 1.64 7.61
N LYS A 59 28.04 0.56 7.97
CA LYS A 59 27.54 -0.59 8.71
C LYS A 59 26.89 -0.11 10.02
N SER A 60 25.63 0.31 9.94
CA SER A 60 24.86 0.80 11.07
C SER A 60 24.57 -0.40 11.98
N GLU A 61 25.06 -0.33 13.22
CA GLU A 61 24.92 -1.39 14.23
C GLU A 61 23.47 -1.70 14.62
N GLU A 62 22.49 -0.96 14.06
CA GLU A 62 21.06 -1.11 14.32
C GLU A 62 20.27 -1.63 13.11
N PHE A 63 20.92 -2.12 12.05
CA PHE A 63 20.17 -2.75 10.96
C PHE A 63 19.65 -4.12 11.41
N HIS A 64 18.35 -4.20 11.71
CA HIS A 64 17.68 -5.45 12.05
C HIS A 64 17.51 -6.33 10.79
N TRP A 65 18.59 -7.01 10.40
CA TRP A 65 18.65 -7.92 9.25
C TRP A 65 17.52 -8.95 9.23
N THR A 66 17.10 -9.44 10.40
CA THR A 66 15.98 -10.39 10.55
C THR A 66 14.64 -9.78 10.16
N ARG A 67 14.37 -8.53 10.54
CA ARG A 67 13.15 -7.80 10.15
C ARG A 67 13.18 -7.47 8.67
N PHE A 68 14.34 -7.03 8.16
CA PHE A 68 14.48 -6.69 6.75
C PHE A 68 14.26 -7.90 5.83
N PHE A 69 15.03 -8.98 6.03
CA PHE A 69 14.87 -10.20 5.24
C PHE A 69 13.55 -10.90 5.51
N GLY A 70 13.05 -10.85 6.75
CA GLY A 70 11.73 -11.35 7.10
C GLY A 70 10.63 -10.66 6.29
N THR A 71 10.62 -9.33 6.26
CA THR A 71 9.64 -8.56 5.47
C THR A 71 9.79 -8.85 3.99
N LEU A 72 11.01 -8.86 3.46
CA LEU A 72 11.25 -9.15 2.05
C LEU A 72 10.70 -10.53 1.66
N THR A 73 11.03 -11.56 2.45
CA THR A 73 10.55 -12.93 2.23
C THR A 73 9.03 -13.00 2.33
N LEU A 74 8.44 -12.37 3.35
CA LEU A 74 7.00 -12.39 3.59
C LEU A 74 6.24 -11.68 2.45
N THR A 75 6.77 -10.56 1.95
CA THR A 75 6.20 -9.82 0.83
C THR A 75 6.28 -10.62 -0.47
N THR A 76 7.44 -11.22 -0.78
CA THR A 76 7.57 -12.07 -1.97
C THR A 76 6.65 -13.29 -1.89
N ALA A 77 6.59 -13.95 -0.72
CA ALA A 77 5.71 -15.08 -0.49
C ALA A 77 4.23 -14.69 -0.61
N TYR A 78 3.84 -13.53 -0.07
CA TYR A 78 2.48 -13.01 -0.16
C TYR A 78 2.04 -12.83 -1.62
N PHE A 79 2.82 -12.14 -2.43
CA PHE A 79 2.46 -11.93 -3.84
C PHE A 79 2.40 -13.24 -4.63
N TYR A 80 3.36 -14.15 -4.39
CA TYR A 80 3.37 -15.46 -5.03
C TYR A 80 2.13 -16.29 -4.64
N LEU A 81 1.82 -16.39 -3.35
CA LEU A 81 0.67 -17.14 -2.86
C LEU A 81 -0.66 -16.51 -3.27
N MET A 82 -0.74 -15.18 -3.30
CA MET A 82 -1.91 -14.47 -3.80
C MET A 82 -2.19 -14.82 -5.26
N TYR A 83 -1.16 -14.91 -6.11
CA TYR A 83 -1.32 -15.37 -7.49
C TYR A 83 -1.83 -16.83 -7.57
N VAL A 84 -1.23 -17.74 -6.79
CA VAL A 84 -1.62 -19.16 -6.79
C VAL A 84 -3.06 -19.34 -6.30
N VAL A 85 -3.43 -18.70 -5.19
CA VAL A 85 -4.78 -18.82 -4.59
C VAL A 85 -5.81 -18.05 -5.40
N GLY A 86 -5.47 -16.90 -5.97
CA GLY A 86 -6.30 -16.18 -6.93
C GLY A 86 -6.61 -17.02 -8.17
N GLY A 87 -5.66 -17.85 -8.62
CA GLY A 87 -5.88 -18.82 -9.68
C GLY A 87 -6.92 -19.91 -9.35
N ILE A 88 -7.10 -20.25 -8.07
CA ILE A 88 -8.12 -21.23 -7.61
C ILE A 88 -9.50 -20.57 -7.54
N PHE A 89 -9.57 -19.30 -7.16
CA PHE A 89 -10.82 -18.54 -7.01
C PHE A 89 -10.89 -17.33 -7.96
N PRO A 90 -10.96 -17.54 -9.28
CA PRO A 90 -10.89 -16.46 -10.26
C PRO A 90 -12.02 -15.44 -10.09
N ASN A 91 -11.69 -14.15 -10.23
CA ASN A 91 -12.63 -13.01 -10.25
C ASN A 91 -13.48 -12.81 -8.98
N THR A 92 -13.09 -13.38 -7.85
CA THR A 92 -13.83 -13.22 -6.58
C THR A 92 -13.11 -12.33 -5.55
N GLY A 93 -11.83 -12.03 -5.77
CA GLY A 93 -11.00 -11.29 -4.81
C GLY A 93 -10.69 -12.05 -3.52
N TYR A 94 -11.04 -13.34 -3.44
CA TYR A 94 -10.75 -14.17 -2.28
C TYR A 94 -9.25 -14.48 -2.14
N GLY A 95 -8.50 -14.50 -3.24
CA GLY A 95 -7.04 -14.63 -3.23
C GLY A 95 -6.38 -13.55 -2.37
N PHE A 96 -6.77 -12.29 -2.61
CA PHE A 96 -6.38 -11.16 -1.76
C PHE A 96 -6.77 -11.35 -0.29
N LEU A 97 -8.03 -11.67 0.01
CA LEU A 97 -8.52 -11.76 1.41
C LEU A 97 -7.78 -12.87 2.18
N PHE A 98 -7.74 -14.08 1.64
CA PHE A 98 -7.17 -15.24 2.34
C PHE A 98 -5.66 -15.13 2.53
N MET A 99 -4.94 -14.49 1.61
CA MET A 99 -3.49 -14.32 1.73
C MET A 99 -3.11 -13.07 2.54
N SER A 100 -3.95 -12.04 2.54
CA SER A 100 -3.70 -10.82 3.34
C SER A 100 -3.80 -11.07 4.84
N VAL A 101 -4.72 -11.93 5.29
CA VAL A 101 -4.87 -12.27 6.72
C VAL A 101 -3.58 -12.87 7.31
N PRO A 102 -3.02 -13.98 6.80
CA PRO A 102 -1.77 -14.54 7.31
C PRO A 102 -0.58 -13.61 7.07
N PHE A 103 -0.56 -12.85 5.96
CA PHE A 103 0.49 -11.88 5.70
C PHE A 103 0.54 -10.78 6.75
N ILE A 104 -0.57 -10.07 7.02
CA ILE A 104 -0.63 -9.00 8.02
C ILE A 104 -0.34 -9.54 9.41
N PHE A 105 -0.83 -10.74 9.73
CA PHE A 105 -0.56 -11.40 11.00
C PHE A 105 0.94 -11.67 11.20
N CYS A 106 1.58 -12.35 10.23
CA CYS A 106 3.01 -12.66 10.28
C CYS A 106 3.89 -11.40 10.24
N LEU A 107 3.49 -10.39 9.47
CA LEU A 107 4.20 -9.10 9.41
C LEU A 107 4.11 -8.39 10.76
N SER A 108 2.93 -8.33 11.35
CA SER A 108 2.74 -7.71 12.67
C SER A 108 3.51 -8.46 13.76
N LEU A 109 3.60 -9.79 13.67
CA LEU A 109 4.43 -10.60 14.56
C LEU A 109 5.94 -10.37 14.40
N LEU A 110 6.40 -10.05 13.19
CA LEU A 110 7.80 -9.76 12.91
C LEU A 110 8.24 -8.43 13.54
N TYR A 111 7.32 -7.47 13.64
CA TYR A 111 7.59 -6.12 14.16
C TYR A 111 7.19 -5.92 15.63
N VAL A 112 6.39 -6.80 16.24
CA VAL A 112 6.01 -6.64 17.65
C VAL A 112 7.21 -6.90 18.57
N ASP A 113 7.58 -5.91 19.39
CA ASP A 113 8.66 -6.05 20.36
C ASP A 113 8.26 -6.91 21.56
N GLN A 114 7.01 -6.79 22.02
CA GLN A 114 6.47 -7.54 23.16
C GLN A 114 5.30 -8.44 22.74
N LYS A 115 5.52 -9.75 22.78
CA LYS A 115 4.52 -10.78 22.48
C LYS A 115 3.63 -11.08 23.69
N THR A 116 2.90 -10.08 24.15
CA THR A 116 1.88 -10.27 25.20
C THR A 116 0.58 -10.80 24.59
N TRP A 117 -0.22 -11.53 25.36
CA TRP A 117 -1.51 -12.06 24.89
C TRP A 117 -2.46 -10.97 24.37
N LYS A 118 -2.42 -9.78 24.99
CA LYS A 118 -3.19 -8.61 24.54
C LYS A 118 -2.75 -8.14 23.15
N ASN A 119 -1.44 -8.01 22.94
CA ASN A 119 -0.91 -7.60 21.64
C ASN A 119 -1.20 -8.63 20.55
N LEU A 120 -1.09 -9.92 20.87
CA LEU A 120 -1.45 -11.00 19.95
C LEU A 120 -2.94 -10.96 19.56
N ALA A 121 -3.83 -10.71 20.51
CA ALA A 121 -5.26 -10.58 20.23
C ALA A 121 -5.56 -9.37 19.33
N ILE A 122 -4.90 -8.22 19.57
CA ILE A 122 -5.05 -7.03 18.73
C ILE A 122 -4.52 -7.32 17.32
N ILE A 123 -3.34 -7.93 17.20
CA ILE A 123 -2.75 -8.30 15.91
C ILE A 123 -3.68 -9.24 15.13
N ALA A 124 -4.23 -10.27 15.79
CA ALA A 124 -5.18 -11.18 15.17
C ALA A 124 -6.45 -10.47 14.70
N ALA A 125 -7.01 -9.58 15.53
CA ALA A 125 -8.19 -8.80 15.17
C ALA A 125 -7.91 -7.89 13.97
N THR A 126 -6.80 -7.14 13.98
CA THR A 126 -6.42 -6.25 12.89
C THR A 126 -6.12 -7.01 11.60
N ALA A 127 -5.44 -8.16 11.69
CA ALA A 127 -5.13 -9.01 10.55
C ALA A 127 -6.38 -9.56 9.84
N VAL A 128 -7.53 -9.65 10.53
CA VAL A 128 -8.79 -10.06 9.92
C VAL A 128 -9.61 -8.84 9.49
N ILE A 129 -9.80 -7.87 10.38
CA ILE A 129 -10.68 -6.72 10.16
C ILE A 129 -10.18 -5.86 8.99
N ALA A 130 -8.87 -5.58 8.92
CA ALA A 130 -8.35 -4.68 7.90
C ALA A 130 -8.48 -5.26 6.48
N PRO A 131 -8.05 -6.51 6.18
CA PRO A 131 -8.28 -7.11 4.87
C PRO A 131 -9.76 -7.25 4.51
N LEU A 132 -10.61 -7.56 5.49
CA LEU A 132 -12.04 -7.74 5.27
C LEU A 132 -12.72 -6.41 4.89
N LEU A 133 -12.37 -5.31 5.56
CA LEU A 133 -12.84 -3.97 5.20
C LEU A 133 -12.36 -3.55 3.80
N VAL A 134 -11.08 -3.77 3.50
CA VAL A 134 -10.50 -3.44 2.19
C VAL A 134 -11.18 -4.25 1.10
N TRP A 135 -11.30 -5.57 1.27
CA TRP A 135 -12.00 -6.43 0.33
C TRP A 135 -13.45 -6.00 0.13
N PHE A 136 -14.17 -5.69 1.21
CA PHE A 136 -15.56 -5.22 1.14
C PHE A 136 -15.68 -3.91 0.37
N MET A 137 -14.81 -2.94 0.64
CA MET A 137 -14.78 -1.68 -0.11
C MET A 137 -14.46 -1.91 -1.59
N LEU A 138 -13.43 -2.68 -1.91
CA LEU A 138 -13.04 -2.93 -3.30
C LEU A 138 -14.13 -3.68 -4.09
N ALA A 139 -14.68 -4.75 -3.50
CA ALA A 139 -15.70 -5.57 -4.15
C ALA A 139 -17.04 -4.83 -4.28
N HIS A 140 -17.50 -4.15 -3.22
CA HIS A 140 -18.86 -3.62 -3.17
C HIS A 140 -18.96 -2.13 -3.48
N LEU A 141 -17.96 -1.33 -3.09
CA LEU A 141 -17.96 0.11 -3.34
C LEU A 141 -17.38 0.46 -4.72
N PHE A 142 -16.36 -0.27 -5.16
CA PHE A 142 -15.67 0.00 -6.42
C PHE A 142 -15.99 -1.00 -7.54
N GLY A 143 -16.58 -2.16 -7.25
CA GLY A 143 -16.86 -3.19 -8.25
C GLY A 143 -15.59 -3.75 -8.92
N ILE A 144 -14.42 -3.55 -8.31
CA ILE A 144 -13.12 -4.00 -8.82
C ILE A 144 -12.70 -5.20 -8.01
N THR A 145 -12.63 -6.36 -8.65
CA THR A 145 -12.05 -7.55 -8.05
C THR A 145 -10.55 -7.54 -8.32
N LEU A 146 -9.77 -7.41 -7.25
CA LEU A 146 -8.34 -7.72 -7.31
C LEU A 146 -8.17 -9.23 -7.54
N PRO A 147 -7.10 -9.67 -8.23
CA PRO A 147 -6.79 -11.08 -8.40
C PRO A 147 -6.64 -11.82 -7.07
#